data_AF-V6L2M0-F1
#
_entry.id   AF-V6L2M0-F1
#
_cell.length_a   1.000
_cell.length_b   1.000
_cell.length_c   1.000
_cell.angle_alpha   90.00
_cell.angle_beta   90.00
_cell.angle_gamma   90.00
#
_symmetry.space_group_name_H-M   'P 1'
#
loop_
_entity.id
_entity.type
_entity.pdbx_description
1 polymer ?
#
loop_
_entity_poly.entity_id
_entity_poly.type
_entity_poly.pdbx_seq_one_letter_code
_entity_poly.pdbx_strand_id
1 'polypeptide(L)'
;MSIALDAIQSKRRVERVMEAATALLDRYATHPDPGDRATAFFELVRRNLTPEIALVHSGRALGTDGLVGVAGTEAVPPLPAGGQRGEVAFRAALTGEDGVIGSVAAYYTPPGALGLTAEEWQSAMRLLVGILGLGLGGSATL
;
A
#
# COMPACT_ATOMS: atom_id res chain seq x y z
N MET A 1 -18.36 -22.48 -19.53
CA MET A 1 -19.18 -21.45 -18.84
C MET A 1 -18.47 -21.02 -17.54
N SER A 2 -17.24 -20.49 -17.66
CA SER A 2 -16.40 -20.06 -16.52
C SER A 2 -15.87 -18.64 -16.74
N ILE A 3 -15.43 -18.35 -17.97
CA ILE A 3 -14.85 -17.05 -18.39
C ILE A 3 -15.75 -15.86 -18.05
N ALA A 4 -17.08 -15.98 -18.25
CA ALA A 4 -18.00 -14.88 -17.96
C ALA A 4 -18.15 -14.59 -16.47
N LEU A 5 -18.11 -15.62 -15.62
CA LEU A 5 -18.20 -15.47 -14.16
C LEU A 5 -16.89 -14.90 -13.60
N ASP A 6 -15.75 -15.40 -14.07
CA ASP A 6 -14.43 -14.89 -13.68
C ASP A 6 -14.26 -13.42 -14.10
N ALA A 7 -14.74 -13.03 -15.29
CA ALA A 7 -14.73 -11.65 -15.75
C ALA A 7 -15.62 -10.74 -14.88
N ILE A 8 -16.81 -11.18 -14.50
CA ILE A 8 -17.72 -10.42 -13.62
C ILE A 8 -17.10 -10.25 -12.22
N GLN A 9 -16.48 -11.30 -11.69
CA GLN A 9 -15.82 -11.25 -10.38
C GLN A 9 -14.59 -10.34 -10.41
N SER A 10 -13.74 -10.43 -11.44
CA SER A 10 -12.59 -9.53 -11.63
C SER A 10 -13.03 -8.08 -11.73
N LYS A 11 -14.08 -7.78 -12.51
CA LYS A 11 -14.64 -6.43 -12.62
C LYS A 11 -15.03 -5.85 -11.25
N ARG A 12 -15.78 -6.61 -10.45
CA ARG A 12 -16.21 -6.17 -9.11
C ARG A 12 -15.03 -5.93 -8.15
N ARG A 13 -13.97 -6.73 -8.26
CA ARG A 13 -12.77 -6.56 -7.43
C ARG A 13 -12.02 -5.28 -7.79
N VAL A 14 -11.87 -4.98 -9.09
CA VAL A 14 -11.23 -3.74 -9.57
C VAL A 14 -12.07 -2.52 -9.19
N GLU A 15 -13.41 -2.59 -9.29
CA GLU A 15 -14.30 -1.51 -8.86
C GLU A 15 -14.07 -1.13 -7.38
N ARG A 16 -13.92 -2.12 -6.49
CA ARG A 16 -13.61 -1.87 -5.06
C ARG A 16 -12.26 -1.21 -4.85
N VAL A 17 -11.25 -1.57 -5.65
CA VAL A 17 -9.93 -0.91 -5.60
C VAL A 17 -10.04 0.55 -6.02
N MET A 18 -10.81 0.82 -7.08
CA MET A 18 -11.05 2.19 -7.55
C MET A 18 -11.83 3.01 -6.53
N GLU A 19 -12.88 2.46 -5.91
CA GLU A 19 -13.62 3.11 -4.82
C GLU A 19 -12.70 3.47 -3.65
N ALA A 20 -11.81 2.56 -3.26
CA ALA A 20 -10.83 2.81 -2.21
C ALA A 20 -9.83 3.93 -2.60
N ALA A 21 -9.35 3.92 -3.85
CA ALA A 21 -8.46 4.96 -4.37
C ALA A 21 -9.13 6.34 -4.39
N THR A 22 -10.39 6.42 -4.82
CA THR A 22 -11.17 7.66 -4.79
C THR A 22 -11.38 8.15 -3.36
N ALA A 23 -11.76 7.27 -2.43
CA ALA A 23 -11.92 7.64 -1.02
C ALA A 23 -10.61 8.16 -0.40
N LEU A 24 -9.46 7.63 -0.82
CA LEU A 24 -8.15 8.13 -0.39
C LEU A 24 -7.91 9.56 -0.89
N LEU A 25 -8.19 9.82 -2.17
CA LEU A 25 -8.05 11.15 -2.78
C LEU A 25 -8.96 12.19 -2.13
N ASP A 26 -10.23 11.84 -1.87
CA ASP A 26 -11.18 12.70 -1.18
C ASP A 26 -10.67 13.06 0.23
N ARG A 27 -10.06 12.08 0.92
CA ARG A 27 -9.45 12.32 2.23
C ARG A 27 -8.21 13.21 2.15
N TYR A 28 -7.40 13.09 1.10
CA TYR A 28 -6.22 13.96 0.90
C TYR A 28 -6.62 15.42 0.63
N ALA A 29 -7.74 15.63 -0.05
CA ALA A 29 -8.28 16.97 -0.28
C ALA A 29 -8.67 17.70 1.02
N THR A 30 -9.02 16.95 2.07
CA THR A 30 -9.41 17.49 3.39
C THR A 30 -8.27 17.53 4.41
N HIS A 31 -7.15 16.86 4.16
CA HIS A 31 -5.99 16.80 5.05
C HIS A 31 -4.74 17.30 4.32
N PRO A 32 -4.30 18.55 4.54
CA PRO A 32 -3.13 19.10 3.84
C PRO A 32 -1.80 18.53 4.35
N ASP A 33 -1.75 18.00 5.57
CA ASP A 33 -0.53 17.45 6.17
C ASP A 33 -0.08 16.15 5.47
N PRO A 34 1.15 16.09 4.93
CA PRO A 34 1.67 14.87 4.29
C PRO A 34 1.72 13.65 5.22
N GLY A 35 1.92 13.86 6.52
CA GLY A 35 1.94 12.78 7.50
C GLY A 35 0.56 12.15 7.74
N ASP A 36 -0.49 12.97 7.77
CA ASP A 36 -1.87 12.49 7.84
C ASP A 36 -2.27 11.72 6.57
N ARG A 37 -1.81 12.17 5.40
CA ARG A 37 -1.98 11.48 4.12
C ARG A 37 -1.31 10.10 4.12
N ALA A 38 -0.05 10.04 4.56
CA ALA A 38 0.69 8.79 4.76
C ALA A 38 -0.06 7.83 5.70
N THR A 39 -0.61 8.34 6.80
CA THR A 39 -1.39 7.55 7.76
C THR A 39 -2.69 7.03 7.15
N ALA A 40 -3.41 7.86 6.39
CA ALA A 40 -4.64 7.45 5.70
C ALA A 40 -4.37 6.35 4.67
N PHE A 41 -3.30 6.47 3.88
CA PHE A 41 -2.86 5.41 2.96
C PHE A 41 -2.56 4.12 3.70
N PHE A 42 -1.74 4.18 4.76
CA PHE A 42 -1.36 3.01 5.53
C PHE A 42 -2.59 2.27 6.08
N GLU A 43 -3.52 3.00 6.71
CA GLU A 43 -4.72 2.39 7.29
C GLU A 43 -5.65 1.81 6.23
N LEU A 44 -5.76 2.44 5.05
CA LEU A 44 -6.53 1.91 3.94
C LEU A 44 -5.97 0.58 3.46
N VAL A 45 -4.66 0.50 3.20
CA VAL A 45 -4.01 -0.71 2.72
C VAL A 45 -4.03 -1.80 3.79
N ARG A 46 -3.73 -1.45 5.04
CA ARG A 46 -3.73 -2.39 6.18
C ARG A 46 -5.08 -3.08 6.36
N ARG A 47 -6.18 -2.33 6.26
CA ARG A 47 -7.53 -2.84 6.54
C ARG A 47 -8.14 -3.59 5.36
N ASN A 48 -7.79 -3.21 4.13
CA ASN A 48 -8.50 -3.70 2.94
C ASN A 48 -7.64 -4.61 2.04
N LEU A 49 -6.32 -4.43 1.99
CA LEU A 49 -5.46 -5.17 1.09
C LEU A 49 -4.62 -6.21 1.83
N THR A 50 -3.81 -5.78 2.79
CA THR A 50 -2.96 -6.68 3.58
C THR A 50 -2.55 -6.08 4.92
N PRO A 51 -2.63 -6.84 6.03
CA PRO A 51 -2.11 -6.38 7.32
C PRO A 51 -0.57 -6.36 7.37
N GLU A 52 0.10 -7.09 6.47
CA GLU A 52 1.56 -7.13 6.35
C GLU A 52 2.08 -5.96 5.51
N ILE A 53 1.82 -4.73 5.95
CA ILE A 53 2.35 -3.51 5.33
C ILE A 53 3.15 -2.69 6.33
N ALA A 54 4.24 -2.09 5.85
CA ALA A 54 4.95 -1.01 6.52
C ALA A 54 5.09 0.21 5.61
N LEU A 55 5.15 1.37 6.24
CA LEU A 55 5.42 2.66 5.60
C LEU A 55 6.40 3.45 6.45
N VAL A 56 7.42 3.99 5.82
CA VAL A 56 8.35 4.94 6.43
C VAL A 56 8.26 6.22 5.65
N HIS A 57 8.10 7.35 6.35
CA HIS A 57 8.05 8.67 5.73
C HIS A 57 8.42 9.75 6.75
N SER A 58 9.39 10.60 6.43
CA SER A 58 9.75 11.79 7.21
C SER A 58 9.94 11.51 8.71
N GLY A 59 10.69 10.44 9.04
CA GLY A 59 10.96 10.02 10.42
C GLY A 59 9.81 9.29 11.13
N ARG A 60 8.65 9.12 10.48
CA ARG A 60 7.54 8.29 10.97
C ARG A 60 7.60 6.90 10.35
N ALA A 61 7.39 5.87 11.18
CA ALA A 61 7.30 4.48 10.75
C ALA A 61 5.95 3.90 11.20
N LEU A 62 5.20 3.34 10.26
CA LEU A 62 3.92 2.67 10.48
C LEU A 62 4.04 1.20 10.11
N GLY A 63 3.40 0.32 10.89
CA GLY A 63 3.37 -1.12 10.62
C GLY A 63 4.75 -1.78 10.70
N THR A 64 5.62 -1.35 11.60
CA THR A 64 6.91 -2.00 11.83
C THR A 64 6.92 -2.59 13.24
N ASP A 65 7.52 -3.77 13.43
CA ASP A 65 7.68 -4.41 14.75
C ASP A 65 8.84 -3.80 15.57
N GLY A 66 9.16 -2.52 15.32
CA GLY A 66 10.21 -1.78 16.03
C GLY A 66 11.58 -1.75 15.33
N LEU A 67 11.73 -2.36 14.16
CA LEU A 67 12.92 -2.22 13.31
C LEU A 67 12.55 -1.59 11.97
N VAL A 68 12.76 -0.28 11.85
CA VAL A 68 12.97 0.34 10.55
C VAL A 68 14.30 -0.20 10.02
N GLY A 69 14.40 -0.54 8.74
CA GLY A 69 15.61 -1.14 8.17
C GLY A 69 16.84 -0.23 8.31
N VAL A 70 18.01 -0.74 7.88
CA VAL A 70 19.29 -0.04 8.04
C VAL A 70 19.18 1.37 7.44
N ALA A 71 19.38 2.40 8.27
CA ALA A 71 19.26 3.84 8.00
C ALA A 71 17.87 4.51 8.14
N GLY A 72 16.84 3.84 8.66
CA GLY A 72 15.60 4.53 9.02
C GLY A 72 14.73 4.98 7.84
N THR A 73 15.05 4.51 6.62
CA THR A 73 14.34 4.82 5.36
C THR A 73 13.63 3.60 4.77
N GLU A 74 13.94 2.39 5.22
CA GLU A 74 13.37 1.14 4.72
C GLU A 74 12.22 0.63 5.60
N ALA A 75 11.05 0.48 5.00
CA ALA A 75 9.86 -0.08 5.63
C ALA A 75 9.96 -1.60 5.76
N VAL A 76 9.75 -2.10 6.99
CA VAL A 76 9.77 -3.55 7.29
C VAL A 76 8.41 -3.96 7.87
N PRO A 77 7.57 -4.67 7.10
CA PRO A 77 6.23 -5.07 7.56
C PRO A 77 6.32 -6.03 8.74
N PRO A 78 5.32 -6.00 9.64
CA PRO A 78 5.35 -6.81 10.85
C PRO A 78 5.24 -8.29 10.46
N LEU A 79 5.88 -9.16 11.25
CA LEU A 79 5.79 -10.60 11.01
C LEU A 79 4.42 -11.10 11.52
N PRO A 80 3.61 -11.78 10.70
CA PRO A 80 2.36 -12.34 11.19
C PRO A 80 2.64 -13.39 12.27
N ALA A 81 1.67 -13.60 13.18
CA ALA A 81 1.82 -14.43 14.39
C ALA A 81 2.22 -15.90 14.13
N GLY A 82 2.20 -16.38 12.88
CA GLY A 82 2.65 -17.70 12.44
C GLY A 82 4.04 -17.75 11.78
N GLY A 83 4.76 -16.62 11.70
CA GLY A 83 6.16 -16.57 11.27
C GLY A 83 6.42 -16.65 9.76
N GLN A 84 5.40 -16.77 8.91
CA GLN A 84 5.56 -16.79 7.45
C GLN A 84 5.02 -15.51 6.82
N ARG A 85 5.87 -14.83 6.04
CA ARG A 85 5.45 -13.69 5.22
C ARG A 85 4.58 -14.15 4.06
N GLY A 86 3.75 -13.24 3.55
CA GLY A 86 2.97 -13.49 2.36
C GLY A 86 3.80 -13.86 1.12
N GLU A 87 3.18 -14.57 0.18
CA GLU A 87 3.84 -15.14 -1.01
C GLU A 87 4.33 -14.08 -2.02
N VAL A 88 3.60 -12.96 -2.11
CA VAL A 88 3.89 -11.87 -3.04
C VAL A 88 4.45 -10.70 -2.26
N ALA A 89 5.60 -10.19 -2.69
CA ALA A 89 6.23 -9.01 -2.09
C ALA A 89 6.03 -7.76 -2.97
N PHE A 90 5.85 -6.62 -2.33
CA PHE A 90 5.84 -5.30 -2.97
C PHE A 90 6.75 -4.36 -2.20
N ARG A 91 7.57 -3.59 -2.92
CA ARG A 91 8.44 -2.55 -2.34
C ARG A 91 8.40 -1.32 -3.24
N ALA A 92 8.47 -0.16 -2.62
CA ALA A 92 8.59 1.11 -3.33
C ALA A 92 9.38 2.12 -2.50
N ALA A 93 10.24 2.90 -3.14
CA ALA A 93 10.85 4.09 -2.58
C ALA A 93 9.93 5.30 -2.79
N LEU A 94 9.89 6.20 -1.80
CA LEU A 94 9.18 7.48 -1.88
C LEU A 94 10.19 8.62 -1.98
N THR A 95 10.03 9.46 -2.97
CA THR A 95 10.94 10.57 -3.28
C THR A 95 10.17 11.89 -3.23
N GLY A 96 10.57 12.79 -2.34
CA GLY A 96 10.10 14.18 -2.29
C GLY A 96 11.00 15.11 -3.11
N GLU A 97 10.76 16.42 -3.04
CA GLU A 97 11.56 17.44 -3.76
C GLU A 97 13.06 17.38 -3.39
N ASP A 98 13.38 17.09 -2.12
CA ASP A 98 14.76 17.03 -1.59
C ASP A 98 15.42 15.64 -1.70
N GLY A 99 14.77 14.67 -2.36
CA GLY A 99 15.28 13.31 -2.53
C GLY A 99 14.44 12.24 -1.81
N VAL A 100 15.03 11.07 -1.53
CA VAL A 100 14.30 9.95 -0.93
C VAL A 100 13.88 10.27 0.50
N ILE A 101 12.58 10.25 0.75
CA ILE A 101 11.96 10.63 2.04
C ILE A 101 11.39 9.42 2.80
N GLY A 102 11.42 8.22 2.20
CA GLY A 102 10.84 7.03 2.80
C GLY A 102 10.67 5.85 1.85
N SER A 103 9.89 4.86 2.29
CA SER A 103 9.55 3.68 1.49
C SER A 103 8.28 2.99 1.98
N VAL A 104 7.68 2.18 1.11
CA VAL A 104 6.56 1.30 1.39
C VAL A 104 7.03 -0.14 1.14
N ALA A 105 6.68 -1.05 2.04
CA ALA A 105 6.84 -2.47 1.81
C ALA A 105 5.57 -3.20 2.22
N ALA A 106 5.19 -4.23 1.46
CA ALA A 106 4.04 -5.05 1.80
C ALA A 106 4.20 -6.49 1.31
N TYR A 107 3.57 -7.41 2.02
CA TYR A 107 3.46 -8.82 1.63
C TYR A 107 2.00 -9.22 1.49
N TYR A 108 1.73 -10.17 0.60
CA TYR A 108 0.37 -10.59 0.28
C TYR A 108 0.28 -12.08 -0.05
N THR A 109 -0.72 -12.73 0.50
CA THR A 109 -1.10 -14.11 0.15
C THR A 109 -2.47 -14.09 -0.52
N PRO A 110 -2.55 -14.39 -1.82
CA PRO A 110 -3.83 -14.52 -2.50
C PRO A 110 -4.72 -15.61 -1.87
N PRO A 111 -6.05 -15.48 -1.94
CA PRO A 111 -6.80 -14.39 -2.54
C PRO A 111 -7.07 -13.21 -1.58
N GLY A 112 -6.45 -13.18 -0.39
CA GLY A 112 -6.57 -12.08 0.57
C GLY A 112 -8.01 -11.72 0.98
N ALA A 113 -8.19 -10.56 1.61
CA ALA A 113 -9.50 -10.11 2.10
C ALA A 113 -10.47 -9.68 0.97
N LEU A 114 -9.94 -9.10 -0.10
CA LEU A 114 -10.74 -8.61 -1.25
C LEU A 114 -10.91 -9.63 -2.37
N GLY A 115 -10.33 -10.83 -2.24
CA GLY A 115 -10.38 -11.85 -3.27
C GLY A 115 -9.42 -11.59 -4.45
N LEU A 116 -8.46 -10.67 -4.31
CA LEU A 116 -7.58 -10.24 -5.40
C LEU A 116 -6.59 -11.33 -5.78
N THR A 117 -6.34 -11.48 -7.08
CA THR A 117 -5.18 -12.25 -7.55
C THR A 117 -3.89 -11.51 -7.20
N ALA A 118 -2.74 -12.20 -7.30
CA ALA A 118 -1.44 -11.57 -7.11
C ALA A 118 -1.22 -10.37 -8.05
N GLU A 119 -1.64 -10.49 -9.31
CA GLU A 119 -1.51 -9.43 -10.33
C GLU A 119 -2.46 -8.25 -10.07
N GLU A 120 -3.71 -8.53 -9.71
CA GLU A 120 -4.70 -7.51 -9.34
C GLU A 120 -4.21 -6.73 -8.10
N TRP A 121 -3.68 -7.44 -7.10
CA TRP A 121 -3.12 -6.83 -5.89
C TRP A 121 -1.88 -5.98 -6.19
N GLN A 122 -0.92 -6.47 -6.99
CA GLN A 122 0.24 -5.65 -7.37
C GLN A 122 -0.18 -4.39 -8.13
N SER A 123 -1.13 -4.50 -9.06
CA SER A 123 -1.64 -3.36 -9.82
C SER A 123 -2.31 -2.34 -8.91
N ALA A 124 -3.11 -2.79 -7.94
CA ALA A 124 -3.71 -1.95 -6.92
C ALA A 124 -2.65 -1.23 -6.07
N MET A 125 -1.63 -1.95 -5.61
CA MET A 125 -0.53 -1.38 -4.82
C MET A 125 0.24 -0.32 -5.60
N ARG A 126 0.55 -0.56 -6.90
CA ARG A 126 1.20 0.44 -7.78
C ARG A 126 0.38 1.72 -7.88
N LEU A 127 -0.93 1.60 -8.10
CA LEU A 127 -1.83 2.76 -8.18
C LEU A 127 -1.85 3.54 -6.86
N LEU A 128 -2.09 2.86 -5.75
CA LEU A 128 -2.23 3.50 -4.44
C LEU A 128 -0.93 4.16 -3.98
N VAL A 129 0.22 3.53 -4.24
CA VAL A 129 1.54 4.09 -3.92
C VAL A 129 1.88 5.27 -4.83
N GLY A 130 1.46 5.25 -6.09
CA GLY A 130 1.56 6.43 -6.97
C GLY A 130 0.75 7.61 -6.43
N ILE A 131 -0.48 7.37 -5.97
CA ILE A 131 -1.32 8.38 -5.32
C ILE A 131 -0.65 8.90 -4.04
N LEU A 132 -0.05 8.03 -3.23
CA LEU A 132 0.71 8.45 -2.05
C LEU A 132 1.88 9.36 -2.44
N GLY A 133 2.72 8.94 -3.39
CA GLY A 133 3.87 9.75 -3.84
C GLY A 133 3.45 11.17 -4.24
N LEU A 134 2.39 11.28 -5.05
CA LEU A 134 1.80 12.57 -5.42
C LEU A 134 1.23 13.34 -4.22
N GLY A 135 0.51 12.65 -3.33
CA GLY A 135 -0.06 13.24 -2.12
C GLY A 135 0.99 13.77 -1.13
N LEU A 136 2.22 13.25 -1.19
CA LEU A 136 3.37 13.73 -0.43
C LEU A 136 4.14 14.87 -1.14
N GLY A 137 3.72 15.27 -2.35
CA GLY A 137 4.39 16.32 -3.14
C GLY A 137 5.57 15.80 -3.99
N GLY A 138 5.64 14.50 -4.25
CA GLY A 138 6.75 13.89 -4.99
C GLY A 138 6.31 12.72 -5.85
N SER A 139 7.10 11.63 -5.82
CA SER A 139 6.85 10.43 -6.62
C SER A 139 7.18 9.16 -5.85
N ALA A 140 6.75 8.02 -6.40
CA ALA A 140 7.12 6.70 -5.91
C ALA A 140 7.79 5.89 -7.02
N THR A 141 8.79 5.09 -6.67
CA THR A 141 9.52 4.22 -7.60
C THR A 141 9.52 2.80 -7.06
N LEU A 142 9.28 1.82 -7.91
CA LEU A 142 9.16 0.39 -7.57
C LEU A 142 10.50 -0.33 -7.66
#